data_AF-A0A3B0UZ79-F1
#
_entry.id   AF-A0A3B0UZ79-F1
#
_cell.length_a   1.000
_cell.length_b   1.000
_cell.length_c   1.000
_cell.angle_alpha   90.00
_cell.angle_beta   90.00
_cell.angle_gamma   90.00
#
_symmetry.space_group_name_H-M   'P 1'
#
loop_
_entity.id
_entity.type
_entity.pdbx_description
1 polymer ?
#
loop_
_entity_poly.entity_id
_entity_poly.type
_entity_poly.pdbx_seq_one_letter_code
_entity_poly.pdbx_strand_id
1 'polypeptide(L)' 'YLRQQRINAAKRLLLTQPKASVLAIGLDVGFASQSNFYEAFKEIADTTPAKYRAINKTFKSK' A
#
# COMPACT_ATOMS: atom_id res chain seq x y z
N TYR A 1 -10.18 11.53 -7.15
CA TYR A 1 -10.79 11.00 -5.91
C TYR A 1 -10.65 9.48 -5.77
N LEU A 2 -10.99 8.67 -6.79
CA LEU A 2 -10.97 7.20 -6.70
C LEU A 2 -9.58 6.60 -6.37
N ARG A 3 -8.50 7.12 -6.96
CA ARG A 3 -7.13 6.66 -6.66
C ARG A 3 -6.77 6.80 -5.19
N GLN A 4 -7.15 7.92 -4.56
CA GLN A 4 -6.85 8.18 -3.14
C GLN A 4 -7.61 7.22 -2.22
N GLN A 5 -8.88 6.93 -2.52
CA GLN A 5 -9.67 5.91 -1.83
C GLN A 5 -8.98 4.53 -1.93
N ARG A 6 -8.54 4.13 -3.12
CA ARG A 6 -7.82 2.86 -3.35
C ARG A 6 -6.51 2.79 -2.59
N ILE A 7 -5.70 3.86 -2.61
CA ILE A 7 -4.45 3.91 -1.84
C ILE A 7 -4.71 3.87 -0.34
N ASN A 8 -5.76 4.54 0.15
CA ASN A 8 -6.12 4.47 1.57
C ASN A 8 -6.57 3.06 1.99
N ALA A 9 -7.30 2.35 1.14
CA ALA A 9 -7.61 0.94 1.36
C ALA A 9 -6.34 0.08 1.36
N ALA A 10 -5.44 0.28 0.39
CA ALA A 10 -4.17 -0.44 0.30
C ALA A 10 -3.29 -0.23 1.54
N LYS A 11 -3.23 1.00 2.07
CA LYS A 11 -2.53 1.31 3.33
C LYS A 11 -3.07 0.45 4.47
N ARG A 12 -4.39 0.31 4.61
CA ARG A 12 -4.99 -0.56 5.65
C ARG A 12 -4.60 -2.02 5.43
N LEU A 13 -4.73 -2.53 4.20
CA LEU A 13 -4.39 -3.91 3.86
C LEU A 13 -2.91 -4.23 4.11
N LEU A 14 -2.00 -3.30 3.81
CA LEU A 14 -0.57 -3.46 4.09
C LEU A 14 -0.28 -3.63 5.59
N LEU A 15 -1.13 -3.08 6.46
CA LEU A 15 -0.99 -3.15 7.92
C LEU A 15 -1.72 -4.35 8.52
N THR A 16 -2.89 -4.70 7.99
CA THR A 16 -3.69 -5.84 8.47
C THR A 16 -3.20 -7.17 7.93
N GLN A 17 -2.63 -7.19 6.73
CA GLN A 17 -2.12 -8.38 6.05
C GLN A 17 -0.61 -8.28 5.80
N PRO A 18 0.24 -8.39 6.83
CA PRO A 18 1.69 -8.28 6.67
C PRO A 18 2.29 -9.39 5.78
N LYS A 19 1.58 -10.52 5.63
CA LYS A 19 1.97 -11.64 4.77
C LYS A 19 1.57 -11.46 3.29
N ALA A 20 0.63 -10.56 2.99
CA ALA A 20 0.22 -10.31 1.62
C ALA A 20 1.33 -9.60 0.83
N SER A 21 1.46 -9.93 -0.45
CA SER A 21 2.39 -9.25 -1.33
C SER A 21 1.85 -7.87 -1.72
N VAL A 22 2.76 -6.93 -1.94
CA VAL A 22 2.41 -5.56 -2.35
C VAL A 22 1.62 -5.57 -3.67
N LEU A 23 1.98 -6.47 -4.59
CA LEU A 23 1.28 -6.66 -5.85
C LEU A 23 -0.16 -7.14 -5.62
N ALA A 24 -0.37 -8.16 -4.79
CA ALA A 24 -1.70 -8.70 -4.51
C ALA A 24 -2.63 -7.62 -3.95
N ILE A 25 -2.12 -6.80 -3.02
CA ILE A 25 -2.88 -5.66 -2.46
C ILE A 25 -3.21 -4.63 -3.55
N GLY A 26 -2.27 -4.33 -4.45
CA GLY A 26 -2.52 -3.42 -5.57
C GLY A 26 -3.64 -3.90 -6.49
N LEU A 27 -3.65 -5.21 -6.80
CA LEU A 27 -4.71 -5.83 -7.60
C LEU A 27 -6.06 -5.83 -6.87
N ASP A 28 -6.05 -6.16 -5.57
CA ASP A 28 -7.25 -6.23 -4.72
C ASP A 28 -7.98 -4.88 -4.61
N VAL A 29 -7.24 -3.77 -4.49
CA VAL A 29 -7.83 -2.43 -4.48
C VAL A 29 -8.17 -1.89 -5.88
N GLY A 30 -7.94 -2.67 -6.94
CA GLY A 30 -8.37 -2.36 -8.30
C GLY A 30 -7.36 -1.62 -9.17
N PHE A 31 -6.04 -1.75 -8.92
CA PHE A 31 -5.03 -1.33 -9.89
C PHE A 31 -4.80 -2.41 -10.95
N ALA A 32 -4.65 -1.99 -12.21
CA ALA A 32 -4.42 -2.88 -13.33
C ALA A 32 -2.98 -3.42 -13.40
N SER A 33 -2.02 -2.73 -12.78
CA SER A 33 -0.60 -3.11 -12.84
C SER A 33 0.18 -2.61 -11.62
N GLN A 34 1.33 -3.26 -11.38
CA GLN A 34 2.25 -2.89 -10.30
C GLN A 34 2.78 -1.46 -10.45
N SER A 35 3.18 -1.07 -11.66
CA SER A 35 3.74 0.27 -11.91
C SER A 35 2.74 1.36 -11.56
N ASN A 36 1.50 1.23 -12.04
CA ASN A 36 0.45 2.21 -11.80
C ASN A 36 0.07 2.30 -10.31
N PHE A 37 0.15 1.17 -9.59
CA PHE A 37 -0.01 1.15 -8.14
C PHE A 37 1.15 1.84 -7.42
N TYR A 38 2.40 1.55 -7.80
CA TYR A 38 3.58 2.14 -7.17
C TYR A 38 3.65 3.66 -7.35
N GLU A 39 3.34 4.16 -8.55
CA GLU A 39 3.29 5.60 -8.82
C GLU A 39 2.21 6.27 -7.98
N ALA A 40 0.96 5.79 -8.06
CA ALA A 40 -0.14 6.37 -7.29
C ALA A 40 0.10 6.28 -5.78
N PHE A 41 0.68 5.18 -5.29
CA PHE A 41 1.00 5.03 -3.87
C PHE A 41 2.10 6.01 -3.47
N LYS A 42 3.14 6.20 -4.28
CA LYS A 42 4.21 7.16 -4.01
C LYS A 42 3.69 8.59 -4.03
N GLU A 43 2.85 8.97 -4.98
CA GLU A 43 2.25 10.31 -5.05
C GLU A 43 1.34 10.62 -3.84
N ILE A 44 0.59 9.63 -3.34
CA ILE A 44 -0.43 9.85 -2.28
C ILE A 44 0.12 9.57 -0.87
N ALA A 45 1.08 8.66 -0.74
CA ALA A 45 1.68 8.26 0.54
C ALA A 45 3.09 8.81 0.75
N ASP A 46 3.64 9.53 -0.24
CA ASP A 46 5.01 10.05 -0.28
C ASP A 46 6.09 8.96 -0.06
N THR A 47 5.73 7.70 -0.29
CA THR A 47 6.61 6.56 0.03
C THR A 47 6.21 5.32 -0.76
N THR A 48 7.02 4.27 -0.72
CA THR A 48 6.68 2.99 -1.38
C THR A 48 5.87 2.10 -0.43
N PRO A 49 4.98 1.23 -0.95
CA PRO A 49 4.18 0.31 -0.13
C PRO A 49 5.03 -0.57 0.80
N ALA A 50 6.19 -1.03 0.30
CA ALA A 50 7.14 -1.84 1.06
C ALA A 50 7.75 -1.06 2.23
N LYS A 51 8.13 0.21 1.99
CA LYS A 51 8.68 1.10 3.03
C LYS A 51 7.62 1.49 4.04
N TYR A 52 6.39 1.78 3.59
CA TYR A 52 5.25 2.03 4.47
C TYR A 52 5.00 0.85 5.42
N ARG A 53 5.02 -0.37 4.89
CA ARG A 53 4.89 -1.60 5.70
C ARG A 53 6.02 -1.74 6.72
N ALA A 54 7.26 -1.48 6.30
CA ALA A 54 8.42 -1.58 7.19
C ALA A 54 8.35 -0.58 8.36
N ILE A 55 8.06 0.70 8.08
CA ILE A 55 7.95 1.77 9.08
C ILE A 55 6.88 1.47 10.13
N ASN A 56 5.73 0.95 9.70
CA ASN A 56 4.65 0.63 10.63
C ASN A 56 4.89 -0.66 11.42
N LYS A 57 5.68 -1.60 10.88
CA LYS A 57 6.11 -2.80 11.63
C LYS A 57 7.00 -2.43 12.81
N THR A 58 7.92 -1.47 12.63
CA THR A 58 8.79 -0.98 13.70
C THR A 58 8.02 -0.24 14.79
N PHE A 59 6.94 0.46 14.46
CA PHE A 59 6.13 1.18 15.45
C PHE A 59 5.25 0.29 16.35
N LYS A 60 4.84 -0.90 15.88
CA LYS A 60 4.00 -1.84 16.64
C LYS A 60 4.76 -2.72 17.65
N SER A 61 6.08 -2.57 17.78
CA SER A 61 6.93 -3.42 18.62
C SER A 61 7.37 -2.76 19.95
N LYS A 62 6.67 -1.72 20.41
CA LYS A 62 6.95 -1.07 21.69
C LYS A 62 5.70 -0.99 22.56
#